data_AF-A0A3L6SCK9-F1
#
_entry.id   AF-A0A3L6SCK9-F1
#
_cell.length_a   1.000
_cell.length_b   1.000
_cell.length_c   1.000
_cell.angle_alpha   90.00
_cell.angle_beta   90.00
_cell.angle_gamma   90.00
#
_symmetry.space_group_name_H-M   'P 1'
#
loop_
_entity.id
_entity.type
_entity.pdbx_description
1 polymer ?
#
loop_
_entity_poly.entity_id
_entity_poly.type
_entity_poly.pdbx_seq_one_letter_code
_entity_poly.pdbx_strand_id
1 'polypeptide(L)'
;MGRRRSGGCGGMVGVPWLLLLLGCCCSIWPRGRIYAAADTDPNDLAVLNTLFTSLNSPGQLSGWQANGGDPCGQSWKGITCSGSGVTKIILPNLGLSGNLAYNMNNLGSLTELDMSQNSLGGGNQIQYNLPNMKLEKLNLAGNQFGGNLPYSISTMNNLKYLNLNHNQLQGNITDVFSSLYSLTELDLSFNSLTGDLPQSFTGLSSLKKLYLQNNQFTGYINVLANLPLDTLNVANNHFTGWIPSQLKKINSIQTDGNSWSTGPAPPPPPYTAPPPPNRRNSPGQNGDGSGGKSGIGGGGVAGIIISLLVVGAIVAFFLIKRRKRKAAMEAHFEQHQPFTSFPSNEVKDMKPIDESTAVDIDSLASPASISLKPPPKIERHKSFDDDDDFSNKPVAKKSNIAPIKATVYSVADLQMATDSFSFDNLVGEGTFGRVYRAQFNDGKVLAIKKLDSTVMPFQSSDDFAELISNISKLHHPNLNELVGYCMEHGQYLLVYDFHRNGSLHDLLHLSDEYSKPLSWNSRVKIALGSARALE
;
A
#
# COMPACT_ATOMS: atom_id res chain seq x y z
N MET A 1 -48.41 70.37 -52.44
CA MET A 1 -47.92 71.76 -52.64
C MET A 1 -47.25 72.21 -51.33
N GLY A 2 -46.12 72.92 -51.27
CA GLY A 2 -45.17 73.23 -52.34
C GLY A 2 -44.72 74.71 -52.42
N ARG A 3 -43.86 75.18 -51.50
CA ARG A 3 -42.97 76.37 -51.61
C ARG A 3 -41.96 76.32 -50.44
N ARG A 4 -40.64 76.32 -50.70
CA ARG A 4 -39.68 77.47 -50.77
C ARG A 4 -39.51 78.21 -49.42
N ARG A 5 -38.36 78.73 -49.01
CA ARG A 5 -36.87 78.62 -49.24
C ARG A 5 -36.27 79.98 -48.77
N SER A 6 -34.97 80.03 -48.45
CA SER A 6 -34.11 81.22 -48.19
C SER A 6 -34.47 82.14 -46.99
N GLY A 7 -33.50 82.72 -46.26
CA GLY A 7 -32.06 82.44 -46.22
C GLY A 7 -31.15 83.65 -45.89
N GLY A 8 -30.12 83.44 -45.05
CA GLY A 8 -29.00 84.37 -44.80
C GLY A 8 -29.29 85.52 -43.80
N CYS A 9 -28.29 86.23 -43.25
CA CYS A 9 -26.83 85.96 -43.18
C CYS A 9 -26.13 86.89 -42.14
N GLY A 10 -24.99 86.48 -41.58
CA GLY A 10 -24.11 87.30 -40.71
C GLY A 10 -23.99 86.78 -39.26
N GLY A 11 -22.83 86.74 -38.60
CA GLY A 11 -21.47 87.15 -39.00
C GLY A 11 -20.35 86.35 -38.33
N MET A 12 -19.10 86.78 -38.51
CA MET A 12 -17.84 86.13 -38.06
C MET A 12 -17.71 86.05 -36.51
N VAL A 13 -16.88 85.20 -35.88
CA VAL A 13 -15.40 85.09 -35.97
C VAL A 13 -14.86 83.67 -35.67
N GLY A 14 -13.74 83.27 -36.29
CA GLY A 14 -12.77 82.31 -35.70
C GLY A 14 -12.58 80.96 -36.43
N VAL A 15 -11.46 80.81 -37.14
CA VAL A 15 -10.98 79.55 -37.78
C VAL A 15 -9.43 79.56 -37.73
N PRO A 16 -8.77 78.48 -37.24
CA PRO A 16 -8.13 77.54 -38.16
C PRO A 16 -8.27 76.06 -37.77
N TRP A 17 -8.15 75.18 -38.77
CA TRP A 17 -7.96 73.72 -38.59
C TRP A 17 -6.47 73.38 -38.56
N LEU A 18 -6.06 72.38 -37.77
CA LEU A 18 -5.27 71.25 -38.29
C LEU A 18 -5.27 70.05 -37.31
N LEU A 19 -4.83 68.88 -37.80
CA LEU A 19 -4.73 67.63 -37.04
C LEU A 19 -3.44 67.57 -36.21
N LEU A 20 -3.44 66.78 -35.14
CA LEU A 20 -2.24 66.05 -34.69
C LEU A 20 -2.61 64.75 -33.95
N LEU A 21 -1.63 63.86 -33.82
CA LEU A 21 -1.73 62.46 -33.38
C LEU A 21 -1.01 62.23 -32.05
N LEU A 22 -1.36 61.11 -31.39
CA LEU A 22 -0.60 60.38 -30.36
C LEU A 22 -0.36 61.08 -29.01
N GLY A 23 -0.66 60.35 -27.92
CA GLY A 23 -0.49 60.84 -26.55
C GLY A 23 -0.98 59.90 -25.45
N CYS A 24 -0.79 58.59 -25.58
CA CYS A 24 -1.16 57.65 -24.51
C CYS A 24 -0.19 57.75 -23.32
N CYS A 25 -0.54 58.54 -22.31
CA CYS A 25 0.13 58.50 -21.01
C CYS A 25 -0.17 57.17 -20.29
N CYS A 26 0.72 56.20 -20.44
CA CYS A 26 0.72 55.01 -19.60
C CYS A 26 1.09 55.37 -18.16
N SER A 27 0.10 55.65 -17.31
CA SER A 27 0.26 55.61 -15.87
C SER A 27 0.57 54.17 -15.45
N ILE A 28 1.85 53.89 -15.16
CA ILE A 28 2.32 52.57 -14.75
C ILE A 28 1.84 52.29 -13.32
N TRP A 29 0.64 51.76 -13.20
CA TRP A 29 0.34 50.89 -12.06
C TRP A 29 1.17 49.62 -12.22
N PRO A 30 1.90 49.16 -11.17
CA PRO A 30 2.52 47.85 -11.23
C PRO A 30 1.41 46.82 -11.40
N ARG A 31 1.49 46.04 -12.48
CA ARG A 31 0.61 44.86 -12.66
C ARG A 31 1.00 43.84 -11.60
N GLY A 32 0.40 43.97 -10.42
CA GLY A 32 0.38 42.90 -9.44
C GLY A 32 -0.08 41.64 -10.14
N ARG A 33 0.69 40.56 -10.02
CA ARG A 33 0.27 39.26 -10.56
C ARG A 33 -1.03 38.89 -9.86
N ILE A 34 -2.14 38.97 -10.58
CA ILE A 34 -3.34 38.23 -10.21
C ILE A 34 -2.98 36.76 -10.43
N TYR A 35 -2.39 36.16 -9.41
CA TYR A 35 -2.46 34.72 -9.24
C TYR A 35 -3.94 34.41 -9.10
N ALA A 36 -4.53 33.81 -10.13
CA ALA A 36 -5.80 33.14 -9.95
C ALA A 36 -5.57 32.10 -8.83
N ALA A 37 -6.35 32.19 -7.75
CA ALA A 37 -6.39 31.10 -6.80
C ALA A 37 -6.88 29.86 -7.57
N ALA A 38 -6.24 28.72 -7.39
CA ALA A 38 -6.78 27.46 -7.88
C ALA A 38 -8.05 27.15 -7.07
N ASP A 39 -9.11 26.71 -7.75
CA ASP A 39 -10.35 26.35 -7.08
C ASP A 39 -10.17 25.06 -6.27
N THR A 40 -9.34 24.12 -6.73
CA THR A 40 -9.10 22.81 -6.09
C THR A 40 -8.21 22.89 -4.85
N ASP A 41 -8.50 22.06 -3.83
CA ASP A 41 -7.62 21.86 -2.68
C ASP A 41 -6.25 21.29 -3.10
N PRO A 42 -5.11 21.84 -2.63
CA PRO A 42 -3.77 21.37 -3.01
C PRO A 42 -3.50 19.89 -2.72
N ASN A 43 -4.14 19.30 -1.71
CA ASN A 43 -3.97 17.88 -1.36
C ASN A 43 -4.74 17.00 -2.35
N ASP A 44 -5.98 17.35 -2.66
CA ASP A 44 -6.80 16.64 -3.64
C ASP A 44 -6.17 16.71 -5.05
N LEU A 45 -5.61 17.87 -5.42
CA LEU A 45 -4.80 18.05 -6.63
C LEU A 45 -3.58 17.12 -6.65
N ALA A 46 -2.80 17.06 -5.56
CA ALA A 46 -1.62 16.21 -5.48
C ALA A 46 -1.96 14.71 -5.63
N VAL A 47 -3.06 14.26 -5.01
CA VAL A 47 -3.57 12.89 -5.20
C VAL A 47 -3.99 12.66 -6.65
N LEU A 48 -4.68 13.62 -7.30
CA LEU A 48 -5.09 13.47 -8.70
C LEU A 48 -3.90 13.48 -9.69
N ASN A 49 -2.84 14.25 -9.43
CA ASN A 49 -1.58 14.14 -10.18
C ASN A 49 -0.91 12.75 -9.98
N THR A 50 -0.92 12.23 -8.75
CA THR A 50 -0.41 10.88 -8.42
C THR A 50 -1.24 9.78 -9.08
N LEU A 51 -2.57 9.96 -9.14
CA LEU A 51 -3.49 9.04 -9.79
C LEU A 51 -3.32 9.07 -11.31
N PHE A 52 -3.16 10.24 -11.93
CA PHE A 52 -2.88 10.34 -13.36
C PHE A 52 -1.65 9.52 -13.77
N THR A 53 -0.56 9.66 -13.02
CA THR A 53 0.70 8.96 -13.28
C THR A 53 0.59 7.46 -12.94
N SER A 54 -0.11 7.09 -11.87
CA SER A 54 -0.40 5.67 -11.51
C SER A 54 -1.28 4.94 -12.54
N LEU A 55 -2.09 5.69 -13.30
CA LEU A 55 -2.90 5.22 -14.43
C LEU A 55 -2.15 5.24 -15.78
N ASN A 56 -0.81 5.39 -15.76
CA ASN A 56 0.08 5.51 -16.93
C ASN A 56 -0.15 6.77 -17.79
N SER A 57 -0.60 7.88 -17.19
CA SER A 57 -0.87 9.18 -17.85
C SER A 57 -1.76 9.07 -19.11
N PRO A 58 -2.96 8.47 -19.02
CA PRO A 58 -3.71 8.02 -20.18
C PRO A 58 -4.44 9.17 -20.88
N GLY A 59 -4.24 9.30 -22.20
CA GLY A 59 -4.79 10.39 -23.01
C GLY A 59 -6.32 10.45 -23.07
N GLN A 60 -7.02 9.40 -22.63
CA GLN A 60 -8.48 9.40 -22.46
C GLN A 60 -8.96 10.35 -21.36
N LEU A 61 -8.11 10.78 -20.42
CA LEU A 61 -8.44 11.65 -19.29
C LEU A 61 -8.24 13.14 -19.62
N SER A 62 -9.14 13.67 -20.45
CA SER A 62 -9.09 15.07 -20.88
C SER A 62 -9.02 16.06 -19.70
N GLY A 63 -8.07 17.00 -19.79
CA GLY A 63 -7.80 18.00 -18.76
C GLY A 63 -6.76 17.57 -17.71
N TRP A 64 -6.60 16.27 -17.46
CA TRP A 64 -5.69 15.76 -16.42
C TRP A 64 -4.22 16.04 -16.75
N GLN A 65 -3.42 16.28 -15.71
CA GLN A 65 -2.01 16.62 -15.80
C GLN A 65 -1.19 15.81 -14.80
N ALA A 66 0.08 15.55 -15.12
CA ALA A 66 1.00 14.82 -14.23
C ALA A 66 1.57 15.69 -13.10
N ASN A 67 1.57 17.03 -13.26
CA ASN A 67 2.02 17.99 -12.26
C ASN A 67 1.18 19.26 -12.38
N GLY A 68 0.46 19.65 -11.33
CA GLY A 68 -0.37 20.86 -11.33
C GLY A 68 -1.67 20.72 -12.15
N GLY A 69 -2.20 21.89 -12.55
CA GLY A 69 -3.56 22.04 -13.05
C GLY A 69 -4.56 22.38 -11.93
N ASP A 70 -5.84 22.44 -12.26
CA ASP A 70 -6.92 22.77 -11.31
C ASP A 70 -8.18 21.91 -11.60
N PRO A 71 -8.27 20.69 -11.06
CA PRO A 71 -9.36 19.74 -11.32
C PRO A 71 -10.78 20.29 -11.24
N CYS A 72 -11.06 21.15 -10.26
CA CYS A 72 -12.34 21.81 -10.06
C CYS A 72 -12.54 22.98 -11.06
N GLY A 73 -11.62 23.95 -11.08
CA GLY A 73 -11.75 25.15 -11.94
C GLY A 73 -11.64 24.87 -13.44
N GLN A 74 -10.95 23.78 -13.83
CA GLN A 74 -10.76 23.36 -15.22
C GLN A 74 -11.67 22.19 -15.63
N SER A 75 -12.58 21.74 -14.76
CA SER A 75 -13.54 20.65 -15.04
C SER A 75 -12.87 19.38 -15.59
N TRP A 76 -11.87 18.85 -14.89
CA TRP A 76 -11.17 17.63 -15.29
C TRP A 76 -12.14 16.46 -15.50
N LYS A 77 -11.95 15.70 -16.58
CA LYS A 77 -12.88 14.63 -16.96
C LYS A 77 -13.12 13.64 -15.81
N GLY A 78 -14.39 13.43 -15.46
CA GLY A 78 -14.80 12.51 -14.39
C GLY A 78 -14.67 13.06 -12.96
N ILE A 79 -14.13 14.26 -12.76
CA ILE A 79 -14.04 14.89 -11.44
C ILE A 79 -15.35 15.64 -11.13
N THR A 80 -15.75 15.66 -9.86
CA THR A 80 -16.82 16.54 -9.37
C THR A 80 -16.44 17.10 -8.01
N CYS A 81 -16.47 18.43 -7.85
CA CYS A 81 -16.09 19.12 -6.62
C CYS A 81 -17.28 19.75 -5.89
N SER A 82 -17.08 20.08 -4.62
CA SER A 82 -18.00 20.88 -3.80
C SER A 82 -17.19 21.90 -3.01
N GLY A 83 -17.21 23.16 -3.46
CA GLY A 83 -16.13 24.09 -3.16
C GLY A 83 -14.82 23.55 -3.73
N SER A 84 -13.74 23.63 -2.94
CA SER A 84 -12.41 23.16 -3.34
C SER A 84 -12.19 21.65 -3.23
N GLY A 85 -13.04 20.93 -2.49
CA GLY A 85 -12.89 19.51 -2.24
C GLY A 85 -13.42 18.64 -3.39
N VAL A 86 -12.63 17.67 -3.83
CA VAL A 86 -13.05 16.62 -4.77
C VAL A 86 -13.99 15.66 -4.06
N THR A 87 -15.22 15.55 -4.58
CA THR A 87 -16.29 14.75 -3.99
C THR A 87 -16.60 13.48 -4.77
N LYS A 88 -16.31 13.45 -6.09
CA LYS A 88 -16.47 12.25 -6.92
C LYS A 88 -15.35 12.11 -7.95
N ILE A 89 -15.00 10.86 -8.24
CA ILE A 89 -14.16 10.45 -9.36
C ILE A 89 -14.93 9.36 -10.12
N ILE A 90 -15.39 9.67 -11.32
CA ILE A 90 -16.26 8.81 -12.15
C ILE A 90 -15.58 8.58 -13.51
N LEU A 91 -14.86 7.46 -13.64
CA LEU A 91 -14.08 7.07 -14.82
C LEU A 91 -14.40 5.66 -15.37
N PRO A 92 -15.68 5.23 -15.45
CA PRO A 92 -16.00 3.90 -15.94
C PRO A 92 -15.77 3.77 -17.46
N ASN A 93 -15.41 2.57 -17.92
CA ASN A 93 -15.36 2.19 -19.34
C ASN A 93 -14.48 3.12 -20.22
N LEU A 94 -13.24 3.38 -19.78
CA LEU A 94 -12.28 4.23 -20.50
C LEU A 94 -11.02 3.48 -20.98
N GLY A 95 -10.92 2.16 -20.72
CA GLY A 95 -9.74 1.36 -21.08
C GLY A 95 -8.48 1.77 -20.32
N LEU A 96 -8.63 2.30 -19.10
CA LEU A 96 -7.52 2.73 -18.25
C LEU A 96 -6.73 1.50 -17.76
N SER A 97 -5.42 1.63 -17.61
CA SER A 97 -4.53 0.57 -17.10
C SER A 97 -3.62 1.12 -16.00
N GLY A 98 -2.97 0.24 -15.23
CA GLY A 98 -2.16 0.62 -14.08
C GLY A 98 -2.89 0.46 -12.76
N ASN A 99 -2.66 1.35 -11.80
CA ASN A 99 -3.11 1.20 -10.42
C ASN A 99 -3.77 2.46 -9.85
N LEU A 100 -4.50 2.29 -8.75
CA LEU A 100 -4.92 3.40 -7.89
C LEU A 100 -3.69 3.98 -7.17
N ALA A 101 -3.70 5.29 -6.88
CA ALA A 101 -2.59 5.96 -6.21
C ALA A 101 -2.40 5.51 -4.75
N TYR A 102 -1.17 5.57 -4.26
CA TYR A 102 -0.80 5.19 -2.89
C TYR A 102 -1.30 6.17 -1.81
N ASN A 103 -1.76 7.35 -2.21
CA ASN A 103 -2.21 8.44 -1.32
C ASN A 103 -3.72 8.74 -1.44
N MET A 104 -4.51 7.84 -2.04
CA MET A 104 -5.97 8.04 -2.22
C MET A 104 -6.72 8.31 -0.90
N ASN A 105 -6.23 7.82 0.24
CA ASN A 105 -6.78 8.09 1.57
C ASN A 105 -6.75 9.58 1.97
N ASN A 106 -5.99 10.43 1.27
CA ASN A 106 -5.93 11.87 1.54
C ASN A 106 -7.13 12.63 0.94
N LEU A 107 -7.93 12.01 0.06
CA LEU A 107 -9.14 12.60 -0.53
C LEU A 107 -10.30 12.68 0.50
N GLY A 108 -10.12 13.50 1.54
CA GLY A 108 -11.00 13.59 2.71
C GLY A 108 -12.42 14.09 2.42
N SER A 109 -12.71 14.48 1.17
CA SER A 109 -14.05 14.87 0.70
C SER A 109 -14.71 13.87 -0.27
N LEU A 110 -14.03 12.78 -0.64
CA LEU A 110 -14.56 11.83 -1.63
C LEU A 110 -15.73 11.01 -1.08
N THR A 111 -16.82 10.98 -1.86
CA THR A 111 -18.08 10.26 -1.56
C THR A 111 -18.37 9.13 -2.53
N GLU A 112 -17.88 9.22 -3.78
CA GLU A 112 -18.16 8.26 -4.85
C GLU A 112 -16.90 8.06 -5.71
N LEU A 113 -16.38 6.84 -5.73
CA LEU A 113 -15.27 6.41 -6.57
C LEU A 113 -15.74 5.29 -7.50
N ASP A 114 -15.84 5.60 -8.80
CA ASP A 114 -16.13 4.62 -9.84
C ASP A 114 -14.99 4.58 -10.86
N MET A 115 -14.30 3.44 -10.91
CA MET A 115 -13.23 3.13 -11.86
C MET A 115 -13.55 1.84 -12.65
N SER A 116 -14.83 1.48 -12.75
CA SER A 116 -15.27 0.17 -13.27
C SER A 116 -15.07 -0.01 -14.78
N GLN A 117 -15.07 -1.26 -15.26
CA GLN A 117 -14.91 -1.63 -16.67
C GLN A 117 -13.61 -1.06 -17.28
N ASN A 118 -12.49 -1.30 -16.60
CA ASN A 118 -11.15 -0.88 -17.02
C ASN A 118 -10.16 -2.07 -16.95
N SER A 119 -8.86 -1.81 -17.02
CA SER A 119 -7.78 -2.80 -16.91
C SER A 119 -6.83 -2.45 -15.76
N LEU A 120 -7.39 -2.03 -14.62
CA LEU A 120 -6.64 -1.66 -13.43
C LEU A 120 -6.25 -2.88 -12.59
N GLY A 121 -5.19 -2.75 -11.80
CA GLY A 121 -4.66 -3.80 -10.91
C GLY A 121 -3.60 -4.68 -11.59
N GLY A 122 -3.87 -5.20 -12.80
CA GLY A 122 -2.92 -6.03 -13.54
C GLY A 122 -2.46 -7.29 -12.79
N GLY A 123 -3.35 -7.90 -12.01
CA GLY A 123 -3.10 -9.01 -11.09
C GLY A 123 -2.70 -8.60 -9.66
N ASN A 124 -2.41 -7.33 -9.41
CA ASN A 124 -2.01 -6.84 -8.09
C ASN A 124 -3.22 -6.58 -7.17
N GLN A 125 -2.97 -6.62 -5.85
CA GLN A 125 -3.99 -6.33 -4.83
C GLN A 125 -4.42 -4.86 -4.83
N ILE A 126 -5.70 -4.65 -4.49
CA ILE A 126 -6.25 -3.32 -4.20
C ILE A 126 -5.47 -2.75 -3.01
N GLN A 127 -4.91 -1.55 -3.16
CA GLN A 127 -4.09 -0.91 -2.13
C GLN A 127 -4.91 -0.60 -0.88
N TYR A 128 -4.29 -0.66 0.30
CA TYR A 128 -4.99 -0.37 1.56
C TYR A 128 -5.28 1.13 1.76
N ASN A 129 -4.56 2.02 1.09
CA ASN A 129 -4.72 3.48 1.15
C ASN A 129 -5.97 4.02 0.42
N LEU A 130 -7.12 3.36 0.50
CA LEU A 130 -8.37 3.87 -0.07
C LEU A 130 -9.00 5.01 0.76
N PRO A 131 -9.82 5.89 0.14
CA PRO A 131 -10.58 6.90 0.86
C PRO A 131 -11.59 6.23 1.81
N ASN A 132 -11.57 6.58 3.10
CA ASN A 132 -12.45 5.97 4.11
C ASN A 132 -13.32 6.98 4.89
N MET A 133 -12.93 8.27 4.94
CA MET A 133 -13.59 9.26 5.80
C MET A 133 -15.05 9.54 5.43
N LYS A 134 -15.35 9.70 4.14
CA LYS A 134 -16.70 10.06 3.63
C LYS A 134 -17.20 9.16 2.48
N LEU A 135 -16.46 8.10 2.13
CA LEU A 135 -16.76 7.31 0.94
C LEU A 135 -18.06 6.51 1.15
N GLU A 136 -19.09 6.84 0.37
CA GLU A 136 -20.39 6.16 0.39
C GLU A 136 -20.50 5.07 -0.68
N LYS A 137 -19.72 5.17 -1.76
CA LYS A 137 -19.75 4.26 -2.90
C LYS A 137 -18.35 3.96 -3.41
N LEU A 138 -18.03 2.67 -3.53
CA LEU A 138 -16.82 2.17 -4.18
C LEU A 138 -17.20 1.17 -5.27
N ASN A 139 -16.89 1.51 -6.52
CA ASN A 139 -17.10 0.64 -7.68
C ASN A 139 -15.78 0.42 -8.43
N LEU A 140 -15.24 -0.79 -8.30
CA LEU A 140 -14.04 -1.27 -9.01
C LEU A 140 -14.38 -2.49 -9.90
N ALA A 141 -15.66 -2.75 -10.16
CA ALA A 141 -16.17 -3.84 -10.98
C ALA A 141 -15.50 -3.94 -12.36
N GLY A 142 -15.33 -5.14 -12.91
CA GLY A 142 -14.79 -5.33 -14.26
C GLY A 142 -13.37 -4.75 -14.40
N ASN A 143 -12.42 -5.30 -13.66
CA ASN A 143 -11.01 -4.89 -13.65
C ASN A 143 -10.11 -6.13 -13.51
N GLN A 144 -8.81 -5.92 -13.27
CA GLN A 144 -7.80 -6.96 -13.12
C GLN A 144 -7.18 -6.93 -11.70
N PHE A 145 -7.93 -6.51 -10.67
CA PHE A 145 -7.44 -6.55 -9.29
C PHE A 145 -7.38 -8.00 -8.78
N GLY A 146 -6.22 -8.40 -8.25
CA GLY A 146 -5.99 -9.72 -7.67
C GLY A 146 -5.84 -9.69 -6.15
N GLY A 147 -5.29 -10.77 -5.57
CA GLY A 147 -5.00 -10.83 -4.13
C GLY A 147 -6.25 -10.81 -3.23
N ASN A 148 -6.04 -10.56 -1.93
CA ASN A 148 -7.11 -10.51 -0.93
C ASN A 148 -7.83 -9.14 -0.92
N LEU A 149 -9.02 -9.06 -0.32
CA LEU A 149 -9.66 -7.78 0.00
C LEU A 149 -8.80 -6.99 1.01
N PRO A 150 -8.56 -5.68 0.80
CA PRO A 150 -7.77 -4.87 1.73
C PRO A 150 -8.52 -4.60 3.03
N TYR A 151 -7.81 -4.72 4.17
CA TYR A 151 -8.38 -4.57 5.51
C TYR A 151 -9.02 -3.19 5.76
N SER A 152 -8.60 -2.16 5.03
CA SER A 152 -9.08 -0.78 5.17
C SER A 152 -10.55 -0.60 4.78
N ILE A 153 -11.15 -1.56 4.06
CA ILE A 153 -12.61 -1.64 3.87
C ILE A 153 -13.33 -1.59 5.22
N SER A 154 -12.77 -2.19 6.28
CA SER A 154 -13.33 -2.15 7.65
C SER A 154 -13.30 -0.77 8.33
N THR A 155 -12.72 0.25 7.69
CA THR A 155 -12.70 1.63 8.19
C THR A 155 -13.69 2.55 7.45
N MET A 156 -14.36 2.05 6.40
CA MET A 156 -15.26 2.82 5.54
C MET A 156 -16.69 2.88 6.11
N ASN A 157 -16.85 3.38 7.34
CA ASN A 157 -18.11 3.31 8.10
C ASN A 157 -19.33 3.95 7.37
N ASN A 158 -19.09 4.85 6.42
CA ASN A 158 -20.12 5.53 5.61
C ASN A 158 -20.50 4.76 4.32
N LEU A 159 -19.85 3.63 4.02
CA LEU A 159 -20.00 2.90 2.76
C LEU A 159 -21.38 2.24 2.64
N LYS A 160 -22.12 2.60 1.59
CA LYS A 160 -23.46 2.12 1.26
C LYS A 160 -23.45 1.14 0.09
N TYR A 161 -22.50 1.30 -0.84
CA TYR A 161 -22.34 0.46 -2.04
C TYR A 161 -20.88 0.01 -2.19
N LEU A 162 -20.66 -1.30 -2.29
CA LEU A 162 -19.35 -1.89 -2.59
C LEU A 162 -19.49 -2.91 -3.72
N ASN A 163 -18.89 -2.61 -4.88
CA ASN A 163 -18.84 -3.53 -6.01
C ASN A 163 -17.40 -3.78 -6.46
N LEU A 164 -16.97 -5.02 -6.33
CA LEU A 164 -15.67 -5.55 -6.73
C LEU A 164 -15.83 -6.75 -7.70
N ASN A 165 -16.98 -6.87 -8.37
CA ASN A 165 -17.29 -8.01 -9.23
C ASN A 165 -16.38 -8.08 -10.48
N HIS A 166 -16.34 -9.23 -11.15
CA HIS A 166 -15.55 -9.45 -12.36
C HIS A 166 -14.09 -8.96 -12.22
N ASN A 167 -13.40 -9.53 -11.24
CA ASN A 167 -11.98 -9.27 -10.93
C ASN A 167 -11.25 -10.61 -10.73
N GLN A 168 -10.03 -10.56 -10.20
CA GLN A 168 -9.17 -11.72 -9.94
C GLN A 168 -8.94 -11.91 -8.42
N LEU A 169 -9.83 -11.36 -7.57
CA LEU A 169 -9.68 -11.42 -6.13
C LEU A 169 -9.74 -12.87 -5.64
N GLN A 170 -8.89 -13.21 -4.68
CA GLN A 170 -8.65 -14.58 -4.22
C GLN A 170 -8.46 -14.63 -2.70
N GLY A 171 -8.39 -15.86 -2.17
CA GLY A 171 -8.20 -16.08 -0.74
C GLY A 171 -9.47 -15.85 0.08
N ASN A 172 -9.34 -16.00 1.40
CA ASN A 172 -10.49 -15.95 2.31
C ASN A 172 -10.82 -14.51 2.72
N ILE A 173 -12.11 -14.17 2.76
CA ILE A 173 -12.58 -12.93 3.38
C ILE A 173 -12.41 -13.06 4.90
N THR A 174 -11.62 -12.15 5.49
CA THR A 174 -11.44 -12.01 6.94
C THR A 174 -12.51 -11.08 7.53
N ASP A 175 -12.47 -10.76 8.83
CA ASP A 175 -13.52 -9.96 9.49
C ASP A 175 -13.51 -8.45 9.16
N VAL A 176 -13.58 -8.12 7.86
CA VAL A 176 -13.55 -6.75 7.31
C VAL A 176 -14.92 -6.04 7.28
N PHE A 177 -16.00 -6.75 7.58
CA PHE A 177 -17.38 -6.23 7.45
C PHE A 177 -18.06 -5.84 8.77
N SER A 178 -17.37 -5.96 9.90
CA SER A 178 -17.92 -5.84 11.25
C SER A 178 -18.40 -4.43 11.63
N SER A 179 -17.95 -3.42 10.88
CA SER A 179 -18.21 -1.99 11.05
C SER A 179 -19.11 -1.39 9.95
N LEU A 180 -19.42 -2.14 8.89
CA LEU A 180 -20.11 -1.63 7.70
C LEU A 180 -21.64 -1.63 7.86
N TYR A 181 -22.11 -1.04 8.96
CA TYR A 181 -23.53 -0.97 9.32
C TYR A 181 -24.38 -0.26 8.25
N SER A 182 -23.78 0.67 7.50
CA SER A 182 -24.42 1.45 6.43
C SER A 182 -24.53 0.73 5.07
N LEU A 183 -23.89 -0.43 4.90
CA LEU A 183 -23.78 -1.08 3.60
C LEU A 183 -25.13 -1.69 3.17
N THR A 184 -25.66 -1.24 2.02
CA THR A 184 -26.95 -1.70 1.47
C THR A 184 -26.77 -2.66 0.29
N GLU A 185 -25.65 -2.59 -0.42
CA GLU A 185 -25.37 -3.42 -1.60
C GLU A 185 -23.89 -3.84 -1.64
N LEU A 186 -23.67 -5.16 -1.71
CA LEU A 186 -22.36 -5.80 -1.77
C LEU A 186 -22.31 -6.79 -2.95
N ASP A 187 -21.39 -6.56 -3.88
CA ASP A 187 -21.13 -7.49 -4.99
C ASP A 187 -19.64 -7.85 -5.05
N LEU A 188 -19.35 -9.14 -4.85
CA LEU A 188 -18.04 -9.78 -4.95
C LEU A 188 -18.04 -10.92 -5.99
N SER A 189 -19.10 -11.02 -6.80
CA SER A 189 -19.30 -12.11 -7.75
C SER A 189 -18.27 -12.14 -8.88
N PHE A 190 -18.10 -13.30 -9.52
CA PHE A 190 -17.11 -13.52 -10.58
C PHE A 190 -15.69 -13.14 -10.13
N ASN A 191 -15.22 -13.82 -9.10
CA ASN A 191 -13.87 -13.74 -8.54
C ASN A 191 -13.37 -15.17 -8.25
N SER A 192 -12.25 -15.32 -7.54
CA SER A 192 -11.68 -16.58 -7.05
C SER A 192 -11.58 -16.63 -5.52
N LEU A 193 -12.51 -15.97 -4.81
CA LEU A 193 -12.54 -15.91 -3.35
C LEU A 193 -12.88 -17.29 -2.76
N THR A 194 -12.19 -17.66 -1.69
CA THR A 194 -12.23 -19.00 -1.08
C THR A 194 -12.74 -18.98 0.35
N GLY A 195 -13.03 -20.16 0.90
CA GLY A 195 -13.29 -20.33 2.33
C GLY A 195 -14.70 -19.93 2.78
N ASP A 196 -14.93 -20.06 4.08
CA ASP A 196 -16.24 -19.82 4.70
C ASP A 196 -16.55 -18.32 4.83
N LEU A 197 -17.84 -17.95 4.84
CA LEU A 197 -18.25 -16.57 5.08
C LEU A 197 -17.95 -16.15 6.53
N PRO A 198 -17.19 -15.06 6.76
CA PRO A 198 -16.76 -14.63 8.10
C PRO A 198 -17.94 -14.16 8.96
N GLN A 199 -17.79 -14.26 10.29
CA GLN A 199 -18.85 -13.90 11.24
C GLN A 199 -19.21 -12.41 11.19
N SER A 200 -18.27 -11.54 10.79
CA SER A 200 -18.52 -10.12 10.50
C SER A 200 -19.67 -9.83 9.52
N PHE A 201 -20.09 -10.78 8.66
CA PHE A 201 -21.31 -10.61 7.85
C PHE A 201 -22.55 -10.31 8.70
N THR A 202 -22.61 -10.82 9.94
CA THR A 202 -23.72 -10.54 10.87
C THR A 202 -23.83 -9.06 11.27
N GLY A 203 -22.77 -8.26 11.09
CA GLY A 203 -22.76 -6.81 11.33
C GLY A 203 -23.35 -5.97 10.21
N LEU A 204 -23.65 -6.56 9.04
CA LEU A 204 -24.15 -5.85 7.85
C LEU A 204 -25.65 -5.52 7.95
N SER A 205 -26.02 -4.78 8.99
CA SER A 205 -27.41 -4.55 9.43
C SER A 205 -28.32 -3.79 8.46
N SER A 206 -27.78 -3.13 7.44
CA SER A 206 -28.56 -2.47 6.37
C SER A 206 -28.53 -3.21 5.03
N LEU A 207 -27.90 -4.38 4.95
CA LEU A 207 -27.63 -5.04 3.67
C LEU A 207 -28.90 -5.57 3.00
N LYS A 208 -29.16 -5.10 1.78
CA LYS A 208 -30.34 -5.43 0.97
C LYS A 208 -30.03 -6.32 -0.22
N LYS A 209 -28.88 -6.16 -0.86
CA LYS A 209 -28.45 -7.02 -1.97
C LYS A 209 -27.07 -7.58 -1.69
N LEU A 210 -26.93 -8.89 -1.88
CA LEU A 210 -25.68 -9.61 -1.74
C LEU A 210 -25.45 -10.54 -2.93
N TYR A 211 -24.35 -10.32 -3.65
CA TYR A 211 -23.95 -11.10 -4.83
C TYR A 211 -22.56 -11.70 -4.58
N LEU A 212 -22.49 -13.03 -4.53
CA LEU A 212 -21.29 -13.82 -4.24
C LEU A 212 -21.04 -14.91 -5.31
N GLN A 213 -21.88 -14.98 -6.34
CA GLN A 213 -21.91 -16.06 -7.30
C GLN A 213 -20.64 -16.18 -8.16
N ASN A 214 -20.33 -17.39 -8.60
CA ASN A 214 -19.10 -17.71 -9.36
C ASN A 214 -17.84 -17.31 -8.56
N ASN A 215 -17.64 -18.03 -7.44
CA ASN A 215 -16.49 -17.97 -6.54
C ASN A 215 -16.18 -19.41 -6.05
N GLN A 216 -15.30 -19.55 -5.06
CA GLN A 216 -14.89 -20.82 -4.46
C GLN A 216 -15.21 -20.86 -2.95
N PHE A 217 -16.26 -20.14 -2.50
CA PHE A 217 -16.65 -20.09 -1.08
C PHE A 217 -17.14 -21.44 -0.56
N THR A 218 -16.81 -21.77 0.69
CA THR A 218 -17.10 -23.05 1.36
C THR A 218 -18.02 -22.87 2.57
N GLY A 219 -18.29 -23.98 3.29
CA GLY A 219 -18.97 -23.94 4.58
C GLY A 219 -20.46 -23.68 4.47
N TYR A 220 -20.99 -22.82 5.35
CA TYR A 220 -22.43 -22.60 5.56
C TYR A 220 -22.82 -21.13 5.47
N ILE A 221 -23.94 -20.83 4.81
CA ILE A 221 -24.48 -19.46 4.68
C ILE A 221 -25.28 -18.97 5.90
N ASN A 222 -25.13 -19.63 7.06
CA ASN A 222 -25.92 -19.34 8.27
C ASN A 222 -25.71 -17.91 8.81
N VAL A 223 -24.53 -17.31 8.59
CA VAL A 223 -24.23 -15.91 8.97
C VAL A 223 -25.14 -14.89 8.28
N LEU A 224 -25.73 -15.24 7.14
CA LEU A 224 -26.64 -14.37 6.40
C LEU A 224 -28.08 -14.43 6.92
N ALA A 225 -28.45 -15.43 7.73
CA ALA A 225 -29.84 -15.81 7.99
C ALA A 225 -30.70 -14.76 8.70
N ASN A 226 -30.08 -13.76 9.34
CA ASN A 226 -30.77 -12.67 10.05
C ASN A 226 -30.58 -11.29 9.37
N LEU A 227 -29.92 -11.23 8.21
CA LEU A 227 -29.73 -9.98 7.46
C LEU A 227 -31.02 -9.59 6.71
N PRO A 228 -31.34 -8.30 6.56
CA PRO A 228 -32.60 -7.82 5.98
C PRO A 228 -32.61 -7.86 4.44
N LEU A 229 -32.03 -8.91 3.85
CA LEU A 229 -31.80 -9.08 2.41
C LEU A 229 -33.10 -9.15 1.61
N ASP A 230 -33.19 -8.35 0.54
CA ASP A 230 -34.25 -8.40 -0.46
C ASP A 230 -33.80 -9.17 -1.72
N THR A 231 -32.49 -9.35 -1.91
CA THR A 231 -31.88 -10.14 -3.00
C THR A 231 -30.60 -10.82 -2.52
N LEU A 232 -30.46 -12.12 -2.83
CA LEU A 232 -29.30 -12.93 -2.47
C LEU A 232 -28.91 -13.85 -3.63
N ASN A 233 -27.66 -13.76 -4.11
CA ASN A 233 -27.10 -14.72 -5.04
C ASN A 233 -25.81 -15.33 -4.50
N VAL A 234 -25.82 -16.64 -4.31
CA VAL A 234 -24.68 -17.46 -3.86
C VAL A 234 -24.40 -18.62 -4.82
N ALA A 235 -24.96 -18.59 -6.03
CA ALA A 235 -24.84 -19.67 -7.00
C ALA A 235 -23.39 -19.96 -7.43
N ASN A 236 -23.12 -21.15 -7.97
CA ASN A 236 -21.81 -21.56 -8.49
C ASN A 236 -20.66 -21.31 -7.50
N ASN A 237 -20.67 -22.07 -6.40
CA ASN A 237 -19.74 -22.00 -5.28
C ASN A 237 -19.56 -23.41 -4.67
N HIS A 238 -18.95 -23.52 -3.48
CA HIS A 238 -18.73 -24.78 -2.77
C HIS A 238 -19.44 -24.81 -1.40
N PHE A 239 -20.57 -24.08 -1.27
CA PHE A 239 -21.37 -24.10 -0.05
C PHE A 239 -22.02 -25.46 0.20
N THR A 240 -22.24 -25.76 1.48
CA THR A 240 -22.71 -27.06 2.00
C THR A 240 -23.78 -26.89 3.08
N GLY A 241 -24.32 -28.00 3.58
CA GLY A 241 -25.38 -27.99 4.58
C GLY A 241 -26.73 -27.53 4.00
N TRP A 242 -27.54 -26.85 4.81
CA TRP A 242 -28.90 -26.47 4.42
C TRP A 242 -29.06 -24.95 4.30
N ILE A 243 -29.75 -24.50 3.25
CA ILE A 243 -30.20 -23.11 3.12
C ILE A 243 -31.15 -22.78 4.29
N PRO A 244 -30.85 -21.79 5.15
CA PRO A 244 -31.69 -21.36 6.26
C PRO A 244 -33.12 -20.99 5.84
N SER A 245 -34.11 -21.32 6.68
CA SER A 245 -35.53 -21.08 6.37
C SER A 245 -35.91 -19.60 6.32
N GLN A 246 -35.11 -18.73 6.94
CA GLN A 246 -35.20 -17.28 6.80
C GLN A 246 -34.89 -16.82 5.37
N LEU A 247 -33.78 -17.30 4.79
CA LEU A 247 -33.34 -16.90 3.45
C LEU A 247 -34.29 -17.40 2.35
N LYS A 248 -34.99 -18.52 2.59
CA LYS A 248 -36.05 -19.03 1.69
C LYS A 248 -37.28 -18.12 1.57
N LYS A 249 -37.35 -17.03 2.34
CA LYS A 249 -38.39 -15.99 2.22
C LYS A 249 -38.00 -14.85 1.28
N ILE A 250 -36.74 -14.81 0.80
CA ILE A 250 -36.23 -13.77 -0.09
C ILE A 250 -36.77 -14.05 -1.50
N ASN A 251 -37.47 -13.07 -2.10
CA ASN A 251 -38.10 -13.23 -3.42
C ASN A 251 -37.09 -13.48 -4.55
N SER A 252 -35.90 -12.90 -4.46
CA SER A 252 -34.82 -13.05 -5.43
C SER A 252 -33.65 -13.78 -4.79
N ILE A 253 -33.77 -15.10 -4.65
CA ILE A 253 -32.72 -15.99 -4.12
C ILE A 253 -32.22 -16.95 -5.20
N GLN A 254 -30.90 -16.97 -5.41
CA GLN A 254 -30.19 -17.88 -6.33
C GLN A 254 -29.10 -18.65 -5.55
N THR A 255 -29.11 -19.98 -5.68
CA THR A 255 -28.35 -20.91 -4.82
C THR A 255 -27.86 -22.16 -5.56
N ASP A 256 -28.13 -22.28 -6.86
CA ASP A 256 -27.71 -23.39 -7.73
C ASP A 256 -26.18 -23.53 -7.83
N GLY A 257 -25.69 -24.63 -8.42
CA GLY A 257 -24.25 -24.89 -8.54
C GLY A 257 -23.50 -24.97 -7.19
N ASN A 258 -24.13 -25.55 -6.16
CA ASN A 258 -23.59 -25.72 -4.81
C ASN A 258 -23.90 -27.12 -4.24
N SER A 259 -23.17 -27.54 -3.22
CA SER A 259 -23.21 -28.88 -2.61
C SER A 259 -24.17 -28.97 -1.41
N TRP A 260 -25.41 -28.48 -1.58
CA TRP A 260 -26.42 -28.49 -0.50
C TRP A 260 -26.85 -29.89 -0.09
N SER A 261 -27.10 -30.06 1.21
CA SER A 261 -27.69 -31.26 1.80
C SER A 261 -29.17 -31.41 1.43
N THR A 262 -29.52 -32.61 0.94
CA THR A 262 -30.90 -32.99 0.63
C THR A 262 -31.71 -33.33 1.87
N GLY A 263 -33.02 -33.08 1.84
CA GLY A 263 -33.95 -33.38 2.94
C GLY A 263 -34.13 -32.23 3.93
N PRO A 264 -34.93 -32.43 5.00
CA PRO A 264 -35.07 -31.44 6.06
C PRO A 264 -33.74 -31.23 6.79
N ALA A 265 -33.48 -30.01 7.23
CA ALA A 265 -32.40 -29.76 8.18
C ALA A 265 -32.69 -30.53 9.49
N PRO A 266 -31.67 -31.09 10.16
CA PRO A 266 -31.86 -31.69 11.47
C PRO A 266 -32.46 -30.65 12.44
N PRO A 267 -33.35 -31.06 13.36
CA PRO A 267 -33.88 -30.14 14.35
C PRO A 267 -32.71 -29.53 15.15
N PRO A 268 -32.78 -28.25 15.54
CA PRO A 268 -31.78 -27.66 16.42
C PRO A 268 -31.68 -28.51 17.69
N PRO A 269 -30.46 -28.76 18.22
CA PRO A 269 -30.31 -29.55 19.43
C PRO A 269 -31.22 -29.02 20.54
N PRO A 270 -31.97 -29.88 21.25
CA PRO A 270 -32.75 -29.42 22.40
C PRO A 270 -31.80 -28.74 23.38
N TYR A 271 -32.18 -27.58 23.92
CA TYR A 271 -31.37 -26.80 24.84
C TYR A 271 -31.10 -27.57 26.13
N THR A 272 -30.04 -28.40 26.14
CA THR A 272 -29.54 -29.05 27.34
C THR A 272 -28.84 -28.01 28.20
N ALA A 273 -29.53 -27.53 29.23
CA ALA A 273 -28.86 -26.85 30.34
C ALA A 273 -27.71 -27.73 30.87
N PRO A 274 -26.58 -27.14 31.30
CA PRO A 274 -25.39 -27.91 31.67
C PRO A 274 -25.71 -28.88 32.83
N PRO A 275 -25.46 -30.19 32.67
CA PRO A 275 -25.81 -31.17 33.70
C PRO A 275 -24.90 -31.02 34.94
N PRO A 276 -25.43 -31.23 36.15
CA PRO A 276 -24.62 -31.26 37.37
C PRO A 276 -23.62 -32.43 37.34
N PRO A 277 -22.46 -32.32 38.00
CA PRO A 277 -21.33 -33.21 37.77
C PRO A 277 -21.47 -34.61 38.40
N ASN A 278 -21.08 -35.62 37.62
CA ASN A 278 -20.73 -37.00 38.01
C ASN A 278 -21.81 -37.90 38.64
N ARG A 279 -22.05 -39.05 37.99
CA ARG A 279 -21.42 -40.33 38.39
C ARG A 279 -21.36 -41.34 37.24
N ARG A 280 -20.48 -42.34 37.38
CA ARG A 280 -20.17 -43.37 36.38
C ARG A 280 -21.22 -44.49 36.34
N ASN A 281 -21.46 -45.08 35.17
CA ASN A 281 -21.13 -46.49 34.88
C ASN A 281 -21.57 -46.95 33.47
N SER A 282 -20.90 -48.00 32.98
CA SER A 282 -21.14 -48.77 31.74
C SER A 282 -20.72 -50.24 32.02
N PRO A 283 -20.86 -51.23 31.12
CA PRO A 283 -21.44 -51.22 29.77
C PRO A 283 -22.41 -52.40 29.46
N GLY A 284 -22.96 -52.40 28.23
CA GLY A 284 -23.58 -53.57 27.58
C GLY A 284 -24.68 -53.17 26.58
N GLN A 285 -25.04 -53.97 25.56
CA GLN A 285 -24.31 -55.04 24.87
C GLN A 285 -24.99 -55.30 23.50
N ASN A 286 -24.23 -55.63 22.45
CA ASN A 286 -24.59 -56.24 21.15
C ASN A 286 -25.90 -55.85 20.41
N GLY A 287 -25.76 -55.46 19.14
CA GLY A 287 -26.82 -55.47 18.12
C GLY A 287 -26.17 -55.59 16.73
N ASP A 288 -26.66 -56.49 15.88
CA ASP A 288 -26.01 -56.94 14.64
C ASP A 288 -26.87 -56.66 13.39
N GLY A 289 -26.27 -56.65 12.19
CA GLY A 289 -26.97 -56.84 10.92
C GLY A 289 -26.69 -55.83 9.80
N SER A 290 -26.12 -56.35 8.70
CA SER A 290 -26.31 -55.95 7.28
C SER A 290 -26.07 -54.49 6.83
N GLY A 291 -25.44 -54.18 5.69
CA GLY A 291 -24.98 -55.04 4.59
C GLY A 291 -25.52 -54.55 3.23
N GLY A 292 -24.65 -53.96 2.41
CA GLY A 292 -25.01 -53.50 1.05
C GLY A 292 -23.80 -53.00 0.27
N LYS A 293 -23.65 -53.43 -1.00
CA LYS A 293 -22.57 -53.03 -1.91
C LYS A 293 -23.11 -52.54 -3.25
N SER A 294 -22.56 -51.43 -3.72
CA SER A 294 -22.44 -51.08 -5.15
C SER A 294 -21.24 -50.12 -5.31
N GLY A 295 -20.58 -50.00 -6.45
CA GLY A 295 -20.80 -50.69 -7.72
C GLY A 295 -20.42 -49.82 -8.93
N ILE A 296 -19.24 -49.20 -8.91
CA ILE A 296 -18.84 -48.19 -9.90
C ILE A 296 -18.38 -48.86 -11.21
N GLY A 297 -19.03 -48.51 -12.32
CA GLY A 297 -18.68 -48.98 -13.66
C GLY A 297 -17.44 -48.29 -14.24
N GLY A 298 -16.56 -49.06 -14.87
CA GLY A 298 -15.33 -48.55 -15.48
C GLY A 298 -15.56 -47.84 -16.81
N GLY A 299 -15.55 -46.50 -16.81
CA GLY A 299 -15.62 -45.69 -18.04
C GLY A 299 -14.86 -44.36 -18.03
N GLY A 300 -14.44 -43.86 -16.85
CA GLY A 300 -13.84 -42.52 -16.70
C GLY A 300 -12.33 -42.44 -16.43
N VAL A 301 -11.62 -43.57 -16.40
CA VAL A 301 -10.25 -43.62 -15.84
C VAL A 301 -9.17 -43.11 -16.82
N ALA A 302 -9.34 -43.31 -18.13
CA ALA A 302 -8.33 -42.96 -19.13
C ALA A 302 -8.09 -41.44 -19.27
N GLY A 303 -9.17 -40.64 -19.29
CA GLY A 303 -9.07 -39.18 -19.45
C GLY A 303 -8.41 -38.48 -18.25
N ILE A 304 -8.72 -38.92 -17.04
CA ILE A 304 -8.18 -38.33 -15.80
C ILE A 304 -6.65 -38.54 -15.73
N ILE A 305 -6.16 -39.72 -16.10
CA ILE A 305 -4.72 -40.02 -16.08
C ILE A 305 -3.95 -39.13 -17.08
N ILE A 306 -4.49 -38.91 -18.28
CA ILE A 306 -3.86 -38.04 -19.29
C ILE A 306 -3.81 -36.59 -18.79
N SER A 307 -4.90 -36.06 -18.23
CA SER A 307 -4.94 -34.71 -17.66
C SER A 307 -3.97 -34.54 -16.49
N LEU A 308 -3.90 -35.53 -15.58
CA LEU A 308 -2.94 -35.52 -14.45
C LEU A 308 -1.48 -35.58 -14.93
N LEU A 309 -1.18 -36.31 -16.00
CA LEU A 309 0.16 -36.33 -16.60
C LEU A 309 0.53 -34.99 -17.24
N VAL A 310 -0.40 -34.30 -17.91
CA VAL A 310 -0.15 -32.97 -18.50
C VAL A 310 0.02 -31.91 -17.40
N VAL A 311 -0.86 -31.87 -16.39
CA VAL A 311 -0.71 -30.96 -15.24
C VAL A 311 0.58 -31.26 -14.47
N GLY A 312 0.88 -32.55 -14.23
CA GLY A 312 2.12 -32.99 -13.61
C GLY A 312 3.37 -32.59 -14.39
N ALA A 313 3.35 -32.65 -15.73
CA ALA A 313 4.44 -32.19 -16.58
C ALA A 313 4.61 -30.67 -16.55
N ILE A 314 3.52 -29.90 -16.50
CA ILE A 314 3.56 -28.43 -16.37
C ILE A 314 4.11 -28.03 -14.99
N VAL A 315 3.62 -28.64 -13.91
CA VAL A 315 4.13 -28.42 -12.55
C VAL A 315 5.60 -28.83 -12.45
N ALA A 316 5.99 -29.97 -13.01
CA ALA A 316 7.39 -30.40 -13.08
C ALA A 316 8.26 -29.41 -13.89
N PHE A 317 7.77 -28.87 -15.00
CA PHE A 317 8.48 -27.83 -15.78
C PHE A 317 8.68 -26.55 -14.97
N PHE A 318 7.67 -26.06 -14.26
CA PHE A 318 7.80 -24.90 -13.37
C PHE A 318 8.71 -25.18 -12.16
N LEU A 319 8.64 -26.37 -11.55
CA LEU A 319 9.54 -26.78 -10.48
C LEU A 319 10.99 -26.94 -10.96
N ILE A 320 11.22 -27.45 -12.18
CA ILE A 320 12.54 -27.49 -12.82
C ILE A 320 13.03 -26.07 -13.13
N LYS A 321 12.16 -25.14 -13.55
CA LYS A 321 12.49 -23.73 -13.77
C LYS A 321 12.82 -23.00 -12.46
N ARG A 322 12.07 -23.26 -11.37
CA ARG A 322 12.34 -22.74 -10.00
C ARG A 322 13.64 -23.35 -9.44
N ARG A 323 13.89 -24.65 -9.66
CA ARG A 323 15.16 -25.32 -9.34
C ARG A 323 16.33 -24.78 -10.15
N LYS A 324 16.20 -24.50 -11.46
CA LYS A 324 17.26 -23.88 -12.26
C LYS A 324 17.58 -22.46 -11.79
N ARG A 325 16.58 -21.65 -11.43
CA ARG A 325 16.81 -20.34 -10.78
C ARG A 325 17.53 -20.48 -9.44
N LYS A 326 17.10 -21.41 -8.57
CA LYS A 326 17.74 -21.65 -7.28
C LYS A 326 19.18 -22.19 -7.41
N ALA A 327 19.40 -23.14 -8.32
CA ALA A 327 20.72 -23.69 -8.61
C ALA A 327 21.67 -22.65 -9.23
N ALA A 328 21.18 -21.72 -10.05
CA ALA A 328 22.00 -20.59 -10.54
C ALA A 328 22.38 -19.63 -9.39
N MET A 329 21.54 -19.50 -8.36
CA MET A 329 21.81 -18.70 -7.16
C MET A 329 22.74 -19.41 -6.16
N GLU A 330 22.69 -20.75 -6.09
CA GLU A 330 23.56 -21.56 -5.23
C GLU A 330 24.95 -21.81 -5.86
N ALA A 331 25.01 -22.07 -7.17
CA ALA A 331 26.28 -22.22 -7.91
C ALA A 331 27.12 -20.93 -7.94
N HIS A 332 26.51 -19.76 -7.69
CA HIS A 332 27.22 -18.50 -7.50
C HIS A 332 27.83 -18.32 -6.10
N PHE A 333 27.65 -19.31 -5.21
CA PHE A 333 28.04 -19.24 -3.78
C PHE A 333 28.85 -20.45 -3.30
N GLU A 334 29.00 -21.54 -4.07
CA GLU A 334 29.89 -22.67 -3.74
C GLU A 334 31.37 -22.41 -4.06
N GLN A 335 31.90 -21.31 -3.53
CA GLN A 335 33.32 -21.22 -3.17
C GLN A 335 33.45 -20.73 -1.72
N HIS A 336 34.27 -21.45 -0.95
CA HIS A 336 34.45 -21.40 0.52
C HIS A 336 33.45 -22.26 1.32
N GLN A 337 33.95 -22.85 2.41
CA GLN A 337 33.46 -24.11 3.00
C GLN A 337 32.56 -23.96 4.26
N PRO A 338 31.90 -25.03 4.73
CA PRO A 338 30.65 -24.92 5.51
C PRO A 338 30.76 -24.95 7.04
N PHE A 339 29.71 -24.41 7.66
CA PHE A 339 29.04 -24.77 8.92
C PHE A 339 29.81 -25.47 10.07
N THR A 340 29.73 -24.85 11.25
CA THR A 340 29.60 -25.56 12.53
C THR A 340 28.30 -25.15 13.24
N SER A 341 27.76 -26.03 14.08
CA SER A 341 26.47 -25.85 14.76
C SER A 341 26.65 -25.48 16.24
N PHE A 342 25.90 -24.47 16.73
CA PHE A 342 25.84 -24.15 18.15
C PHE A 342 24.81 -25.02 18.90
N PRO A 343 25.21 -25.74 19.97
CA PRO A 343 24.28 -26.35 20.92
C PRO A 343 23.79 -25.33 21.97
N SER A 344 22.67 -25.64 22.61
CA SER A 344 22.11 -24.90 23.74
C SER A 344 22.87 -25.13 25.06
N ASN A 345 22.90 -24.14 25.95
CA ASN A 345 22.84 -24.35 27.41
C ASN A 345 22.48 -23.06 28.18
N GLU A 346 22.14 -23.20 29.46
CA GLU A 346 21.51 -22.17 30.29
C GLU A 346 22.47 -21.42 31.25
N VAL A 347 22.13 -20.14 31.50
CA VAL A 347 22.21 -19.39 32.77
C VAL A 347 23.40 -19.62 33.74
N LYS A 348 24.17 -18.55 33.97
CA LYS A 348 24.48 -18.02 35.33
C LYS A 348 25.11 -16.61 35.32
N ASP A 349 24.92 -15.89 36.42
CA ASP A 349 25.36 -14.51 36.65
C ASP A 349 26.85 -14.36 37.00
N MET A 350 27.48 -13.22 36.66
CA MET A 350 27.89 -12.16 37.63
C MET A 350 28.73 -11.05 36.94
N LYS A 351 28.70 -9.82 37.47
CA LYS A 351 29.56 -8.64 37.15
C LYS A 351 30.66 -8.48 38.23
N PRO A 352 31.63 -7.54 38.11
CA PRO A 352 32.46 -7.09 36.98
C PRO A 352 33.98 -7.15 37.38
N ILE A 353 34.91 -6.48 36.65
CA ILE A 353 36.00 -5.59 37.15
C ILE A 353 37.08 -5.29 36.08
N ASP A 354 37.26 -3.99 35.85
CA ASP A 354 38.44 -3.11 35.58
C ASP A 354 39.71 -3.50 34.78
N GLU A 355 40.09 -2.51 33.95
CA GLU A 355 41.40 -1.95 33.59
C GLU A 355 42.70 -2.77 33.38
N SER A 356 43.19 -2.65 32.13
CA SER A 356 44.58 -2.36 31.75
C SER A 356 45.67 -3.45 31.80
N THR A 357 46.37 -3.61 30.68
CA THR A 357 47.83 -3.38 30.55
C THR A 357 48.22 -3.41 29.07
N ALA A 358 49.32 -2.75 28.71
CA ALA A 358 49.87 -2.73 27.34
C ALA A 358 51.30 -3.28 27.34
N VAL A 359 51.69 -3.98 26.27
CA VAL A 359 53.08 -4.38 25.99
C VAL A 359 53.30 -4.36 24.47
N ASP A 360 54.28 -3.58 24.02
CA ASP A 360 54.79 -3.59 22.65
C ASP A 360 55.84 -4.69 22.43
N ILE A 361 55.91 -5.25 21.22
CA ILE A 361 57.12 -5.83 20.63
C ILE A 361 57.23 -5.35 19.17
N ASP A 362 58.44 -4.97 18.74
CA ASP A 362 58.71 -4.15 17.56
C ASP A 362 59.53 -4.89 16.47
N SER A 363 59.62 -4.28 15.28
CA SER A 363 60.35 -4.68 14.05
C SER A 363 59.75 -5.88 13.28
N LEU A 364 59.72 -5.89 11.94
CA LEU A 364 60.81 -5.54 11.01
C LEU A 364 60.36 -4.90 9.68
N ALA A 365 61.16 -3.93 9.23
CA ALA A 365 61.46 -3.54 7.84
C ALA A 365 60.34 -3.24 6.82
N SER A 366 60.38 -2.02 6.27
CA SER A 366 59.72 -1.61 5.02
C SER A 366 60.75 -0.94 4.10
N PRO A 367 60.58 -0.98 2.75
CA PRO A 367 61.21 0.00 1.88
C PRO A 367 60.21 0.83 1.07
N ALA A 368 60.15 2.12 1.42
CA ALA A 368 59.97 3.32 0.56
C ALA A 368 58.95 3.35 -0.60
N SER A 369 58.13 4.40 -0.58
CA SER A 369 57.30 4.87 -1.70
C SER A 369 58.02 5.90 -2.59
N ILE A 370 57.45 6.20 -3.76
CA ILE A 370 57.71 7.45 -4.49
C ILE A 370 56.42 8.27 -4.53
N SER A 371 56.56 9.58 -4.30
CA SER A 371 55.45 10.52 -4.06
C SER A 371 55.03 11.29 -5.32
N LEU A 372 53.86 11.94 -5.26
CA LEU A 372 53.73 13.37 -5.59
C LEU A 372 52.53 13.98 -4.83
N LYS A 373 52.58 15.29 -4.53
CA LYS A 373 51.73 15.92 -3.50
C LYS A 373 51.46 17.42 -3.80
N PRO A 374 50.19 17.89 -3.77
CA PRO A 374 49.85 19.33 -3.86
C PRO A 374 50.13 20.12 -2.55
N PRO A 375 50.23 21.47 -2.60
CA PRO A 375 50.71 22.31 -1.49
C PRO A 375 49.63 22.71 -0.45
N PRO A 376 50.04 23.19 0.74
CA PRO A 376 49.13 23.61 1.83
C PRO A 376 48.58 25.04 1.69
N LYS A 377 47.60 25.38 2.53
CA LYS A 377 46.94 26.69 2.61
C LYS A 377 47.84 27.77 3.25
N ILE A 378 47.65 29.03 2.84
CA ILE A 378 48.15 30.24 3.51
C ILE A 378 46.94 30.96 4.14
N GLU A 379 47.13 31.65 5.26
CA GLU A 379 46.08 32.38 6.00
C GLU A 379 46.56 33.81 6.36
N ARG A 380 45.62 34.77 6.46
CA ARG A 380 45.79 36.19 6.90
C ARG A 380 46.43 37.07 5.81
N HIS A 381 46.09 38.36 5.67
CA HIS A 381 45.83 39.39 6.71
C HIS A 381 44.48 40.15 6.60
N LYS A 382 44.18 40.92 7.66
CA LYS A 382 43.06 41.89 7.77
C LYS A 382 43.46 43.28 7.24
N SER A 383 42.51 44.21 7.06
CA SER A 383 42.22 45.27 8.08
C SER A 383 41.46 46.49 7.55
N PHE A 384 40.57 47.03 8.39
CA PHE A 384 39.83 48.30 8.31
C PHE A 384 38.86 48.34 7.11
N ASP A 385 37.60 47.91 7.25
CA ASP A 385 36.66 47.89 8.42
C ASP A 385 36.31 49.34 8.89
N ASP A 386 35.05 49.77 9.13
CA ASP A 386 33.81 49.03 9.46
C ASP A 386 32.73 48.92 8.32
N ASP A 387 31.53 49.53 8.22
CA ASP A 387 30.83 50.70 8.84
C ASP A 387 29.28 50.41 9.09
N ASP A 388 28.44 51.44 9.37
CA ASP A 388 27.00 51.38 9.80
C ASP A 388 25.95 51.21 8.66
N ASP A 389 24.72 50.64 8.84
CA ASP A 389 23.73 50.83 9.91
C ASP A 389 22.80 49.60 10.21
N PHE A 390 21.97 49.69 11.27
CA PHE A 390 21.02 48.73 11.89
C PHE A 390 20.10 47.88 10.96
N SER A 391 19.59 46.68 11.32
CA SER A 391 19.64 45.85 12.56
C SER A 391 19.13 44.39 12.36
N ASN A 392 19.15 43.59 13.45
CA ASN A 392 18.56 42.25 13.69
C ASN A 392 19.42 41.00 13.40
N LYS A 393 19.76 40.28 14.49
CA LYS A 393 20.51 39.00 14.50
C LYS A 393 19.56 37.80 14.59
N PRO A 394 19.78 36.71 13.83
CA PRO A 394 19.38 35.37 14.25
C PRO A 394 20.27 34.91 15.42
N VAL A 395 19.68 34.27 16.43
CA VAL A 395 20.45 33.65 17.54
C VAL A 395 20.97 32.28 17.09
N ALA A 396 22.28 32.17 16.89
CA ALA A 396 22.93 30.90 16.55
C ALA A 396 22.90 29.91 17.73
N LYS A 397 21.87 29.04 17.77
CA LYS A 397 21.87 27.86 18.63
C LYS A 397 22.98 26.90 18.17
N LYS A 398 24.09 26.84 18.91
CA LYS A 398 25.03 25.72 18.77
C LYS A 398 24.39 24.46 19.34
N SER A 399 23.93 23.56 18.47
CA SER A 399 23.51 22.22 18.83
C SER A 399 24.74 21.38 19.20
N ASN A 400 24.84 20.95 20.46
CA ASN A 400 25.84 19.97 20.90
C ASN A 400 25.43 18.57 20.42
N ILE A 401 25.56 18.31 19.12
CA ILE A 401 25.31 16.99 18.54
C ILE A 401 26.48 16.08 18.94
N ALA A 402 26.19 15.07 19.76
CA ALA A 402 27.15 14.02 20.12
C ALA A 402 27.59 13.25 18.85
N PRO A 403 28.84 12.74 18.78
CA PRO A 403 29.36 12.07 17.59
C PRO A 403 28.48 10.87 17.20
N ILE A 404 27.88 10.95 16.01
CA ILE A 404 26.94 9.98 15.48
C ILE A 404 27.70 8.68 15.16
N LYS A 405 27.30 7.57 15.80
CA LYS A 405 27.92 6.25 15.64
C LYS A 405 27.38 5.48 14.41
N ALA A 406 27.24 6.17 13.28
CA ALA A 406 26.67 5.62 12.05
C ALA A 406 27.51 6.05 10.84
N THR A 407 27.71 5.15 9.86
CA THR A 407 28.56 5.43 8.69
C THR A 407 27.89 6.42 7.73
N VAL A 408 28.62 7.44 7.30
CA VAL A 408 28.19 8.31 6.19
C VAL A 408 28.51 7.59 4.87
N TYR A 409 27.52 7.45 4.00
CA TYR A 409 27.68 6.93 2.63
C TYR A 409 27.48 8.07 1.62
N SER A 410 28.16 8.02 0.48
CA SER A 410 27.83 8.92 -0.63
C SER A 410 26.57 8.46 -1.37
N VAL A 411 25.87 9.38 -2.02
CA VAL A 411 24.71 9.02 -2.87
C VAL A 411 25.14 8.14 -4.04
N ALA A 412 26.36 8.33 -4.56
CA ALA A 412 26.90 7.54 -5.66
C ALA A 412 27.14 6.08 -5.29
N ASP A 413 27.69 5.80 -4.10
CA ASP A 413 27.88 4.44 -3.60
C ASP A 413 26.54 3.72 -3.42
N LEU A 414 25.54 4.42 -2.87
CA LEU A 414 24.20 3.89 -2.68
C LEU A 414 23.47 3.67 -4.01
N GLN A 415 23.68 4.53 -5.02
CA GLN A 415 23.17 4.33 -6.37
C GLN A 415 23.82 3.12 -7.04
N MET A 416 25.15 2.97 -6.99
CA MET A 416 25.84 1.79 -7.54
C MET A 416 25.36 0.50 -6.87
N ALA A 417 25.27 0.48 -5.55
CA ALA A 417 24.90 -0.73 -4.80
C ALA A 417 23.42 -1.13 -4.97
N THR A 418 22.51 -0.19 -5.30
CA THR A 418 21.07 -0.45 -5.51
C THR A 418 20.66 -0.58 -6.98
N ASP A 419 21.62 -0.57 -7.92
CA ASP A 419 21.39 -0.42 -9.36
C ASP A 419 20.49 0.79 -9.68
N SER A 420 20.97 1.99 -9.33
CA SER A 420 20.27 3.27 -9.48
C SER A 420 18.89 3.35 -8.81
N PHE A 421 18.70 2.64 -7.68
CA PHE A 421 17.40 2.41 -7.05
C PHE A 421 16.37 1.71 -7.96
N SER A 422 16.83 0.70 -8.72
CA SER A 422 15.98 -0.11 -9.61
C SER A 422 14.81 -0.77 -8.88
N PHE A 423 13.69 -0.94 -9.59
CA PHE A 423 12.52 -1.66 -9.11
C PHE A 423 12.82 -3.13 -8.81
N ASP A 424 13.78 -3.77 -9.52
CA ASP A 424 14.22 -5.14 -9.24
C ASP A 424 14.90 -5.29 -7.86
N ASN A 425 15.37 -4.19 -7.28
CA ASN A 425 15.92 -4.12 -5.93
C ASN A 425 14.91 -3.56 -4.89
N LEU A 426 13.66 -3.28 -5.26
CA LEU A 426 12.65 -2.77 -4.31
C LEU A 426 12.24 -3.88 -3.32
N VAL A 427 12.47 -3.64 -2.03
CA VAL A 427 12.12 -4.56 -0.92
C VAL A 427 10.74 -4.23 -0.35
N GLY A 428 10.33 -2.97 -0.41
CA GLY A 428 9.01 -2.52 0.01
C GLY A 428 8.84 -1.01 -0.03
N GLU A 429 7.61 -0.56 0.10
CA GLU A 429 7.20 0.85 0.11
C GLU A 429 6.20 1.09 1.25
N GLY A 430 6.23 2.28 1.83
CA GLY A 430 5.30 2.67 2.90
C GLY A 430 5.31 4.17 3.12
N THR A 431 4.57 4.64 4.13
CA THR A 431 4.23 6.06 4.33
C THR A 431 5.44 7.01 4.40
N PHE A 432 6.62 6.52 4.77
CA PHE A 432 7.85 7.30 4.89
C PHE A 432 8.87 6.99 3.76
N GLY A 433 8.41 6.52 2.61
CA GLY A 433 9.24 6.24 1.42
C GLY A 433 9.57 4.76 1.21
N ARG A 434 10.56 4.51 0.33
CA ARG A 434 10.88 3.19 -0.26
C ARG A 434 12.12 2.56 0.37
N VAL A 435 12.14 1.23 0.45
CA VAL A 435 13.29 0.44 0.92
C VAL A 435 13.83 -0.39 -0.23
N TYR A 436 15.12 -0.22 -0.52
CA TYR A 436 15.83 -0.92 -1.58
C TYR A 436 16.90 -1.86 -1.02
N ARG A 437 17.15 -2.97 -1.71
CA ARG A 437 18.29 -3.86 -1.45
C ARG A 437 19.53 -3.25 -2.10
N ALA A 438 20.53 -2.94 -1.29
CA ALA A 438 21.88 -2.63 -1.76
C ALA A 438 22.77 -3.88 -1.66
N GLN A 439 23.60 -4.12 -2.67
CA GLN A 439 24.70 -5.07 -2.65
C GLN A 439 25.99 -4.36 -3.05
N PHE A 440 26.94 -4.31 -2.14
CA PHE A 440 28.22 -3.62 -2.32
C PHE A 440 29.29 -4.59 -2.88
N ASN A 441 30.37 -4.02 -3.43
CA ASN A 441 31.45 -4.76 -4.07
C ASN A 441 32.27 -5.65 -3.11
N ASP A 442 32.17 -5.41 -1.80
CA ASP A 442 32.71 -6.26 -0.72
C ASP A 442 31.82 -7.47 -0.39
N GLY A 443 30.67 -7.62 -1.07
CA GLY A 443 29.68 -8.65 -0.81
C GLY A 443 28.68 -8.31 0.31
N LYS A 444 28.80 -7.14 0.95
CA LYS A 444 27.87 -6.68 1.99
C LYS A 444 26.50 -6.37 1.37
N VAL A 445 25.43 -6.77 2.06
CA VAL A 445 24.04 -6.54 1.61
C VAL A 445 23.30 -5.75 2.67
N LEU A 446 22.75 -4.59 2.31
CA LEU A 446 22.08 -3.64 3.21
C LEU A 446 20.70 -3.24 2.67
N ALA A 447 19.86 -2.72 3.55
CA ALA A 447 18.56 -2.14 3.23
C ALA A 447 18.67 -0.61 3.26
N ILE A 448 18.43 0.04 2.11
CA ILE A 448 18.51 1.48 1.94
C ILE A 448 17.10 2.06 1.91
N LYS A 449 16.69 2.75 2.98
CA LYS A 449 15.41 3.45 3.04
C LYS A 449 15.58 4.87 2.51
N LYS A 450 15.05 5.13 1.31
CA LYS A 450 14.93 6.46 0.71
C LYS A 450 13.66 7.13 1.24
N LEU A 451 13.83 8.22 2.00
CA LEU A 451 12.71 8.93 2.59
C LEU A 451 11.95 9.74 1.53
N ASP A 452 10.63 9.78 1.65
CA ASP A 452 9.78 10.65 0.84
C ASP A 452 9.79 12.07 1.42
N SER A 453 10.39 13.02 0.67
CA SER A 453 10.49 14.43 1.06
C SER A 453 9.15 15.18 1.03
N THR A 454 8.09 14.59 0.48
CA THR A 454 6.72 15.16 0.57
C THR A 454 6.05 14.84 1.90
N VAL A 455 6.38 13.70 2.52
CA VAL A 455 5.83 13.27 3.82
C VAL A 455 6.74 13.68 4.98
N MET A 456 8.06 13.74 4.75
CA MET A 456 9.06 14.29 5.68
C MET A 456 9.75 15.50 5.05
N PRO A 457 9.08 16.68 4.99
CA PRO A 457 9.67 17.91 4.49
C PRO A 457 10.65 18.49 5.54
N PHE A 458 11.87 17.97 5.55
CA PHE A 458 13.00 18.56 6.29
C PHE A 458 13.21 20.00 5.80
N GLN A 459 12.99 20.97 6.68
CA GLN A 459 13.12 22.40 6.41
C GLN A 459 14.59 22.82 6.40
N SER A 460 15.44 22.08 7.10
CA SER A 460 16.89 22.22 7.09
C SER A 460 17.61 20.87 7.00
N SER A 461 18.90 20.90 6.66
CA SER A 461 19.83 19.76 6.83
C SER A 461 19.92 19.28 8.28
N ASP A 462 19.69 20.18 9.22
CA ASP A 462 19.95 19.99 10.64
C ASP A 462 18.79 19.21 11.28
N ASP A 463 17.57 19.35 10.74
CA ASP A 463 16.39 18.53 11.08
C ASP A 463 16.69 17.03 10.84
N PHE A 464 17.34 16.72 9.71
CA PHE A 464 17.75 15.35 9.40
C PHE A 464 18.93 14.92 10.28
N ALA A 465 19.90 15.80 10.55
CA ALA A 465 21.00 15.50 11.48
C ALA A 465 20.50 15.22 12.91
N GLU A 466 19.45 15.89 13.38
CA GLU A 466 18.77 15.59 14.65
C GLU A 466 18.04 14.23 14.58
N LEU A 467 17.32 13.93 13.50
CA LEU A 467 16.70 12.62 13.30
C LEU A 467 17.73 11.48 13.34
N ILE A 468 18.86 11.63 12.63
CA ILE A 468 19.97 10.66 12.69
C ILE A 468 20.56 10.59 14.10
N SER A 469 20.80 11.72 14.76
CA SER A 469 21.29 11.73 16.15
C SER A 469 20.36 10.96 17.08
N ASN A 470 19.04 11.14 16.95
CA ASN A 470 18.06 10.49 17.81
C ASN A 470 17.89 9.00 17.49
N ILE A 471 17.83 8.60 16.22
CA ILE A 471 17.79 7.16 15.84
C ILE A 471 19.10 6.45 16.22
N SER A 472 20.26 7.08 16.07
CA SER A 472 21.56 6.45 16.41
C SER A 472 21.78 6.18 17.91
N LYS A 473 20.88 6.65 18.78
CA LYS A 473 20.85 6.34 20.23
C LYS A 473 20.00 5.10 20.54
N LEU A 474 19.18 4.61 19.60
CA LEU A 474 18.27 3.48 19.80
C LEU A 474 19.00 2.15 19.62
N HIS A 475 19.41 1.55 20.73
CA HIS A 475 20.02 0.22 20.79
C HIS A 475 19.13 -0.74 21.58
N HIS A 476 18.42 -1.63 20.88
CA HIS A 476 17.50 -2.60 21.49
C HIS A 476 17.46 -3.91 20.67
N PRO A 477 17.54 -5.11 21.28
CA PRO A 477 17.65 -6.39 20.57
C PRO A 477 16.44 -6.79 19.69
N ASN A 478 15.37 -5.99 19.66
CA ASN A 478 14.24 -6.17 18.75
C ASN A 478 13.97 -4.94 17.84
N LEU A 479 14.91 -4.00 17.75
CA LEU A 479 14.94 -2.95 16.72
C LEU A 479 16.08 -3.23 15.72
N ASN A 480 15.95 -2.73 14.48
CA ASN A 480 17.03 -2.80 13.49
C ASN A 480 17.89 -1.53 13.63
N GLU A 481 19.15 -1.68 14.02
CA GLU A 481 20.04 -0.54 14.30
C GLU A 481 20.45 0.22 13.03
N LEU A 482 20.65 1.53 13.16
CA LEU A 482 21.06 2.39 12.05
C LEU A 482 22.55 2.20 11.73
N VAL A 483 22.83 1.47 10.65
CA VAL A 483 24.18 1.22 10.15
C VAL A 483 24.81 2.49 9.57
N GLY A 484 23.99 3.38 8.99
CA GLY A 484 24.48 4.60 8.36
C GLY A 484 23.41 5.47 7.71
N TYR A 485 23.84 6.51 7.01
CA TYR A 485 22.96 7.45 6.33
C TYR A 485 23.65 8.15 5.15
N CYS A 486 22.85 8.80 4.31
CA CYS A 486 23.27 9.79 3.32
C CYS A 486 22.33 11.00 3.39
N MET A 487 22.89 12.20 3.15
CA MET A 487 22.18 13.48 3.11
C MET A 487 22.67 14.39 1.96
N GLU A 488 23.37 13.82 0.98
CA GLU A 488 23.95 14.55 -0.14
C GLU A 488 22.88 14.94 -1.17
N HIS A 489 23.05 16.09 -1.84
CA HIS A 489 22.20 16.54 -2.95
C HIS A 489 20.68 16.50 -2.67
N GLY A 490 20.27 16.70 -1.41
CA GLY A 490 18.87 16.64 -0.99
C GLY A 490 18.28 15.22 -0.96
N GLN A 491 19.10 14.17 -0.99
CA GLN A 491 18.69 12.77 -0.87
C GLN A 491 18.85 12.28 0.57
N TYR A 492 17.74 12.26 1.31
CA TYR A 492 17.68 11.76 2.69
C TYR A 492 17.49 10.24 2.72
N LEU A 493 18.53 9.53 3.12
CA LEU A 493 18.67 8.08 2.99
C LEU A 493 19.13 7.48 4.32
N LEU A 494 18.46 6.43 4.78
CA LEU A 494 18.82 5.66 5.98
C LEU A 494 19.33 4.28 5.56
N VAL A 495 20.39 3.80 6.22
CA VAL A 495 21.05 2.52 5.90
C VAL A 495 20.93 1.57 7.08
N TYR A 496 20.39 0.39 6.82
CA TYR A 496 20.09 -0.66 7.81
C TYR A 496 20.59 -2.03 7.32
N ASP A 497 20.70 -3.02 8.22
CA ASP A 497 21.01 -4.39 7.81
C ASP A 497 19.84 -5.05 7.05
N PHE A 498 20.19 -5.89 6.06
CA PHE A 498 19.22 -6.56 5.18
C PHE A 498 18.79 -7.93 5.70
N HIS A 499 17.51 -8.04 6.07
CA HIS A 499 16.92 -9.27 6.61
C HIS A 499 16.48 -10.23 5.50
N ARG A 500 17.32 -11.21 5.19
CA ARG A 500 17.15 -12.17 4.08
C ARG A 500 15.88 -13.05 4.14
N ASN A 501 15.20 -13.10 5.29
CA ASN A 501 14.03 -13.97 5.52
C ASN A 501 12.69 -13.32 5.12
N GLY A 502 12.71 -12.13 4.52
CA GLY A 502 11.51 -11.35 4.21
C GLY A 502 10.96 -10.62 5.43
N SER A 503 9.78 -10.04 5.28
CA SER A 503 9.10 -9.30 6.34
C SER A 503 8.16 -10.19 7.16
N LEU A 504 7.78 -9.69 8.34
CA LEU A 504 6.73 -10.32 9.14
C LEU A 504 5.37 -10.32 8.41
N HIS A 505 5.09 -9.33 7.57
CA HIS A 505 3.86 -9.26 6.78
C HIS A 505 3.75 -10.46 5.84
N ASP A 506 4.82 -10.78 5.13
CA ASP A 506 4.86 -11.89 4.16
C ASP A 506 4.57 -13.24 4.86
N LEU A 507 5.20 -13.45 6.03
CA LEU A 507 5.02 -14.65 6.87
C LEU A 507 3.66 -14.75 7.57
N LEU A 508 2.87 -13.66 7.59
CA LEU A 508 1.52 -13.62 8.16
C LEU A 508 0.42 -13.65 7.10
N HIS A 509 0.68 -13.18 5.87
CA HIS A 509 -0.35 -12.87 4.87
C HIS A 509 -0.09 -13.41 3.45
N LEU A 510 1.15 -13.72 3.06
CA LEU A 510 1.55 -14.11 1.69
C LEU A 510 2.05 -15.56 1.63
N SER A 511 1.32 -16.49 2.27
CA SER A 511 1.81 -17.85 2.49
C SER A 511 1.78 -18.74 1.24
N ASP A 512 2.91 -18.81 0.53
CA ASP A 512 3.25 -19.85 -0.46
C ASP A 512 3.01 -21.27 0.11
N GLU A 513 2.68 -22.26 -0.73
CA GLU A 513 2.43 -23.67 -0.35
C GLU A 513 3.61 -24.36 0.38
N TYR A 514 4.81 -23.76 0.32
CA TYR A 514 6.03 -24.20 1.00
C TYR A 514 6.36 -23.39 2.27
N SER A 515 5.64 -22.31 2.55
CA SER A 515 5.81 -21.51 3.76
C SER A 515 5.09 -22.17 4.94
N LYS A 516 5.78 -22.33 6.07
CA LYS A 516 5.14 -22.77 7.31
C LYS A 516 4.54 -21.54 8.00
N PRO A 517 3.20 -21.41 8.13
CA PRO A 517 2.61 -20.24 8.76
C PRO A 517 3.06 -20.13 10.22
N LEU A 518 3.36 -18.91 10.66
CA LEU A 518 3.86 -18.66 12.02
C LEU A 518 2.90 -19.21 13.08
N SER A 519 3.40 -20.08 13.97
CA SER A 519 2.62 -20.68 15.06
C SER A 519 2.10 -19.61 16.02
N TRP A 520 1.00 -19.89 16.75
CA TRP A 520 0.46 -18.95 17.74
C TRP A 520 1.51 -18.53 18.78
N ASN A 521 2.30 -19.48 19.30
CA ASN A 521 3.40 -19.20 20.23
C ASN A 521 4.48 -18.30 19.60
N SER A 522 4.80 -18.50 18.31
CA SER A 522 5.69 -17.62 17.56
C SER A 522 5.11 -16.20 17.45
N ARG A 523 3.83 -16.06 17.09
CA ARG A 523 3.14 -14.75 16.98
C ARG A 523 3.10 -14.00 18.31
N VAL A 524 2.78 -14.68 19.41
CA VAL A 524 2.79 -14.10 20.76
C VAL A 524 4.19 -13.64 21.18
N LYS A 525 5.24 -14.44 20.90
CA LYS A 525 6.64 -14.04 21.18
C LYS A 525 7.07 -12.83 20.35
N ILE A 526 6.68 -12.75 19.08
CA ILE A 526 6.96 -11.61 18.20
C ILE A 526 6.26 -10.36 18.74
N ALA A 527 4.96 -10.44 19.05
CA ALA A 527 4.21 -9.32 19.61
C ALA A 527 4.80 -8.82 20.95
N LEU A 528 5.25 -9.73 21.82
CA LEU A 528 5.91 -9.38 23.09
C LEU A 528 7.29 -8.71 22.88
N GLY A 529 8.07 -9.17 21.89
CA GLY A 529 9.34 -8.53 21.51
C GLY A 529 9.13 -7.14 20.90
N SER A 530 8.11 -6.98 20.05
CA SER A 530 7.72 -5.67 19.51
C SER A 530 7.21 -4.72 20.59
N ALA A 531 6.46 -5.19 21.59
CA ALA A 531 6.00 -4.37 22.70
C ALA A 531 7.16 -3.86 23.57
N ARG A 532 8.14 -4.73 23.87
CA ARG A 532 9.37 -4.36 24.60
C ARG A 532 10.28 -3.40 23.85
N ALA A 533 10.14 -3.33 22.52
CA ALA A 533 10.87 -2.37 21.69
C ALA A 533 10.23 -0.96 21.66
N LEU A 534 9.14 -0.76 22.40
CA LEU A 534 8.40 0.50 22.55
C LEU A 534 8.41 1.00 24.01
N GLU A 535 9.15 0.34 24.89
CA GLU A 535 9.41 0.68 26.30
C GLU A 535 10.79 1.34 26.45
#